data_AF-A0A8J4B7L3-F1
#
_entry.id   AF-A0A8J4B7L3-F1
#
_cell.length_a   1.000
_cell.length_b   1.000
_cell.length_c   1.000
_cell.angle_alpha   90.00
_cell.angle_beta   90.00
_cell.angle_gamma   90.00
#
_symmetry.space_group_name_H-M   'P 1'
#
loop_
_entity.id
_entity.type
_entity.pdbx_description
1 polymer ?
#
loop_
_entity_poly.entity_id
_entity_poly.type
_entity_poly.pdbx_seq_one_letter_code
_entity_poly.pdbx_strand_id
1 'polypeptide(L)'
;MVPDLAEHARFFDHLVELVPAKYYYGDDYEKVLPRHLAKAARAAYKADVKFKAKVAKREKLDPNKVATTLELQRRKAQAKDDDGDGSGPSPSGRKNADPAATQPTENQPAAANGLHLQLSGAALSRQQLLDRLHKKVEEARRRRKAPESTAAKAKEWRQNALQGNVAAKQKQQRQLLAGTKRKGGAAEEPAAGSDTPGGDKHTKLLAKKVRREDHGGASSGEEQPDFKFARIEFEDGGRHGKHAAARKPPKQLLLKQVEAKKAELEALEGTEEGKAKAQEGAWKAAIARAAGEKVLDDPKLLRRSLKRESKLREKHSKAWQERVATQQESQAARQAKRKENLAARRQTKLDNKKAKREKKLLRPGFEGRKEGFISTGGGGGGAK
;
A
#
# COMPACT_ATOMS: atom_id res chain seq x y z
N MET A 1 -18.11 -39.20 -48.44
CA MET A 1 -17.97 -39.21 -46.96
C MET A 1 -18.58 -37.93 -46.46
N VAL A 2 -19.80 -37.99 -45.93
CA VAL A 2 -20.38 -36.87 -45.18
C VAL A 2 -19.69 -36.94 -43.82
N PRO A 3 -18.87 -35.94 -43.43
CA PRO A 3 -18.30 -35.94 -42.11
C PRO A 3 -19.45 -35.97 -41.10
N ASP A 4 -19.32 -36.79 -40.08
CA ASP A 4 -20.36 -36.97 -39.08
C ASP A 4 -20.67 -35.61 -38.43
N LEU A 5 -21.95 -35.24 -38.35
CA LEU A 5 -22.38 -33.96 -37.77
C LEU A 5 -21.84 -33.79 -36.34
N ALA A 6 -21.63 -34.91 -35.64
CA ALA A 6 -21.01 -34.94 -34.32
C ALA A 6 -19.52 -34.49 -34.34
N GLU A 7 -18.77 -34.79 -35.39
CA GLU A 7 -17.38 -34.34 -35.55
C GLU A 7 -17.30 -32.83 -35.75
N HIS A 8 -18.20 -32.29 -36.57
CA HIS A 8 -18.32 -30.84 -36.75
C HIS A 8 -18.69 -30.13 -35.44
N ALA A 9 -19.64 -30.66 -34.67
CA ALA A 9 -20.00 -30.10 -33.37
C ALA A 9 -18.80 -30.06 -32.41
N ARG A 10 -18.04 -31.16 -32.31
CA ARG A 10 -16.81 -31.23 -31.49
C ARG A 10 -15.74 -30.23 -31.95
N PHE A 11 -15.59 -30.03 -33.25
CA PHE A 11 -14.65 -29.05 -33.81
C PHE A 11 -15.01 -27.62 -33.39
N PHE A 12 -16.29 -27.24 -33.48
CA PHE A 12 -16.75 -25.93 -33.03
C PHE A 12 -16.64 -25.75 -31.52
N ASP A 13 -16.93 -26.80 -30.74
CA ASP A 13 -16.73 -26.79 -29.29
C ASP A 13 -15.26 -26.51 -28.94
N HIS A 14 -14.32 -27.19 -29.60
CA HIS A 14 -12.89 -26.95 -29.40
C HIS A 14 -12.48 -25.52 -29.79
N LEU A 15 -13.03 -24.97 -30.88
CA LEU A 15 -12.77 -23.60 -31.31
C LEU A 15 -13.21 -22.57 -30.23
N VAL A 16 -14.36 -22.82 -29.60
CA VAL A 16 -14.89 -21.96 -28.52
C VAL A 16 -14.05 -22.08 -27.24
N GLU A 17 -13.47 -23.24 -26.97
CA GLU A 17 -12.54 -23.46 -25.84
C GLU A 17 -11.20 -22.73 -26.01
N LEU A 18 -10.75 -22.53 -27.25
CA LEU A 18 -9.47 -21.88 -27.53
C LEU A 18 -9.46 -20.39 -27.14
N VAL A 19 -10.63 -19.76 -27.10
CA VAL A 19 -10.80 -18.36 -26.74
C VAL A 19 -11.19 -18.26 -25.26
N PRO A 20 -10.39 -17.61 -24.39
CA PRO A 20 -10.69 -17.55 -22.96
C PRO A 20 -12.10 -17.02 -22.65
N ALA A 21 -12.77 -17.64 -21.68
CA ALA A 21 -14.15 -17.33 -21.28
C ALA A 21 -14.39 -15.84 -20.99
N LYS A 22 -13.35 -15.13 -20.54
CA LYS A 22 -13.36 -13.69 -20.27
C LYS A 22 -13.77 -12.82 -21.47
N TYR A 23 -13.60 -13.29 -22.70
CA TYR A 23 -13.96 -12.53 -23.90
C TYR A 23 -15.41 -12.76 -24.32
N TYR A 24 -16.03 -13.86 -23.90
CA TYR A 24 -17.45 -14.15 -24.13
C TYR A 24 -18.34 -13.61 -23.01
N TYR A 25 -17.86 -13.66 -21.78
CA TYR A 25 -18.56 -13.14 -20.62
C TYR A 25 -17.90 -11.84 -20.15
N GLY A 26 -18.67 -10.75 -20.09
CA GLY A 26 -18.21 -9.53 -19.44
C GLY A 26 -17.76 -9.82 -18.00
N ASP A 27 -16.81 -9.03 -17.48
CA ASP A 27 -16.51 -9.06 -16.05
C ASP A 27 -17.82 -8.65 -15.34
N ASP A 28 -18.59 -9.62 -14.81
CA ASP A 28 -19.90 -9.44 -14.13
C ASP A 28 -19.81 -8.56 -12.86
N TYR A 29 -18.66 -7.94 -12.62
CA TYR A 29 -18.41 -7.00 -11.55
C TYR A 29 -18.65 -5.57 -12.08
N GLU A 30 -19.82 -5.01 -11.77
CA GLU A 30 -19.97 -3.58 -11.79
C GLU A 30 -18.83 -2.93 -10.99
N LYS A 31 -18.03 -2.09 -11.66
CA LYS A 31 -16.93 -1.37 -11.01
C LYS A 31 -17.50 -0.31 -10.08
N VAL A 32 -17.88 -0.72 -8.87
CA VAL A 32 -18.27 0.21 -7.82
C VAL A 32 -17.03 1.01 -7.43
N LEU A 33 -17.05 2.30 -7.78
CA LEU A 33 -15.97 3.21 -7.45
C LEU A 33 -15.99 3.46 -5.93
N PRO A 34 -14.98 3.00 -5.16
CA PRO A 34 -14.99 3.10 -3.70
C PRO A 34 -14.94 4.57 -3.22
N ARG A 35 -14.73 5.53 -4.13
CA ARG A 35 -14.77 6.96 -3.84
C ARG A 35 -16.19 7.47 -3.56
N HIS A 36 -17.23 6.77 -4.00
CA HIS A 36 -18.63 7.22 -3.86
C HIS A 36 -19.36 6.59 -2.66
N LEU A 37 -18.75 5.61 -1.99
CA LEU A 37 -19.30 4.99 -0.78
C LEU A 37 -19.04 5.85 0.48
N ALA A 38 -19.85 5.70 1.52
CA ALA A 38 -19.57 6.28 2.85
C ALA A 38 -18.31 5.67 3.48
N LYS A 39 -17.63 6.38 4.39
CA LYS A 39 -16.31 5.95 4.93
C LYS A 39 -16.33 4.54 5.56
N ALA A 40 -17.40 4.18 6.28
CA ALA A 40 -17.59 2.84 6.84
C ALA A 40 -17.80 1.78 5.74
N ALA A 41 -18.69 2.06 4.78
CA ALA A 41 -18.94 1.20 3.63
C ALA A 41 -17.70 1.00 2.74
N ARG A 42 -16.79 1.98 2.65
CA ARG A 42 -15.49 1.83 1.97
C ARG A 42 -14.57 0.81 2.63
N ALA A 43 -14.57 0.75 3.95
CA ALA A 43 -13.74 -0.20 4.69
C ALA A 43 -14.27 -1.63 4.51
N ALA A 44 -15.58 -1.82 4.63
CA ALA A 44 -16.26 -3.08 4.35
C ALA A 44 -16.03 -3.54 2.89
N TYR A 45 -16.30 -2.68 1.91
CA TYR A 45 -16.06 -3.00 0.49
C TYR A 45 -14.61 -3.41 0.21
N LYS A 46 -13.62 -2.74 0.82
CA LYS A 46 -12.21 -3.11 0.68
C LYS A 46 -11.88 -4.42 1.37
N ALA A 47 -12.52 -4.77 2.48
CA ALA A 47 -12.37 -6.06 3.14
C ALA A 47 -12.96 -7.18 2.28
N ASP A 48 -14.15 -6.96 1.72
CA ASP A 48 -14.84 -7.93 0.85
C ASP A 48 -14.06 -8.17 -0.44
N VAL A 49 -13.54 -7.12 -1.06
CA VAL A 49 -12.68 -7.24 -2.26
C VAL A 49 -11.43 -8.06 -1.95
N LYS A 50 -10.81 -7.84 -0.79
CA LYS A 50 -9.64 -8.63 -0.36
C LYS A 50 -10.00 -10.08 -0.07
N PHE A 51 -11.15 -10.33 0.54
CA PHE A 51 -11.63 -11.68 0.83
C PHE A 51 -11.96 -12.42 -0.47
N LYS A 52 -12.76 -11.82 -1.35
CA LYS A 52 -13.08 -12.35 -2.69
C LYS A 52 -11.82 -12.61 -3.52
N ALA A 53 -10.82 -11.73 -3.47
CA ALA A 53 -9.55 -11.95 -4.15
C ALA A 53 -8.73 -13.14 -3.59
N LYS A 54 -8.82 -13.41 -2.28
CA LYS A 54 -8.19 -14.61 -1.68
C LYS A 54 -8.94 -15.88 -2.08
N VAL A 55 -10.27 -15.84 -2.06
CA VAL A 55 -11.12 -16.96 -2.48
C VAL A 55 -10.86 -17.28 -3.96
N ALA A 56 -10.91 -16.28 -4.84
CA ALA A 56 -10.63 -16.48 -6.27
C ALA A 56 -9.22 -17.02 -6.55
N LYS A 57 -8.22 -16.65 -5.73
CA LYS A 57 -6.87 -17.24 -5.83
C LYS A 57 -6.84 -18.70 -5.41
N ARG A 58 -7.60 -19.07 -4.37
CA ARG A 58 -7.72 -20.46 -3.94
C ARG A 58 -8.43 -21.29 -5.00
N GLU A 59 -9.58 -20.81 -5.48
CA GLU A 59 -10.35 -21.47 -6.53
C GLU A 59 -9.60 -21.61 -7.85
N LYS A 60 -8.75 -20.63 -8.20
CA LYS A 60 -7.87 -20.71 -9.38
C LYS A 60 -6.80 -21.80 -9.25
N LEU A 61 -6.41 -22.15 -8.02
CA LEU A 61 -5.39 -23.16 -7.74
C LEU A 61 -6.00 -24.54 -7.44
N ASP A 62 -7.33 -24.65 -7.35
CA ASP A 62 -8.03 -25.90 -7.10
C ASP A 62 -8.26 -26.63 -8.45
N PRO A 63 -7.65 -27.81 -8.68
CA PRO A 63 -7.74 -28.52 -9.96
C PRO A 63 -9.15 -29.03 -10.28
N ASN A 64 -10.02 -29.15 -9.27
CA ASN A 64 -11.42 -29.56 -9.45
C ASN A 64 -12.34 -28.41 -9.84
N LYS A 65 -11.84 -27.16 -9.86
CA LYS A 65 -12.65 -25.96 -10.09
C LYS A 65 -12.27 -25.20 -11.35
N VAL A 66 -11.33 -25.72 -12.13
CA VAL A 66 -11.01 -25.21 -13.47
C VAL A 66 -12.15 -25.63 -14.41
N ALA A 67 -12.97 -24.67 -14.84
CA ALA A 67 -14.09 -24.93 -15.75
C ALA A 67 -13.74 -24.48 -17.18
N THR A 68 -14.18 -25.23 -18.18
CA THR A 68 -14.03 -24.84 -19.59
C THR A 68 -15.00 -23.72 -19.96
N THR A 69 -14.79 -23.06 -21.10
CA THR A 69 -15.63 -21.95 -21.56
C THR A 69 -17.08 -22.38 -21.78
N LEU A 70 -17.27 -23.60 -22.31
CA LEU A 70 -18.56 -24.24 -22.54
C LEU A 70 -19.20 -24.73 -21.25
N GLU A 71 -18.40 -25.25 -20.31
CA GLU A 71 -18.91 -25.65 -18.98
C GLU A 71 -19.43 -24.44 -18.20
N LEU A 72 -18.73 -23.31 -18.28
CA LEU A 72 -19.22 -22.03 -17.76
C LEU A 72 -20.50 -21.57 -18.47
N GLN A 73 -20.65 -21.83 -19.78
CA GLN A 73 -21.87 -21.53 -20.53
C GLN A 73 -23.05 -22.36 -20.04
N ARG A 74 -22.86 -23.68 -19.90
CA ARG A 74 -23.87 -24.61 -19.41
C ARG A 74 -24.28 -24.28 -17.98
N ARG A 75 -23.30 -23.99 -17.10
CA ARG A 75 -23.57 -23.56 -15.73
C ARG A 75 -24.34 -22.24 -15.67
N LYS A 76 -24.02 -21.27 -16.54
CA LYS A 76 -24.78 -20.01 -16.63
C LYS A 76 -26.19 -20.21 -17.18
N ALA A 77 -26.38 -21.13 -18.14
CA ALA A 77 -27.71 -21.49 -18.63
C ALA A 77 -28.54 -22.16 -17.52
N GLN A 78 -27.98 -23.15 -16.83
CA GLN A 78 -28.61 -23.81 -15.68
C GLN A 78 -28.94 -22.83 -14.55
N ALA A 79 -28.04 -21.89 -14.23
CA ALA A 79 -28.32 -20.85 -13.23
C ALA A 79 -29.48 -19.93 -13.66
N LYS A 80 -29.63 -19.65 -14.96
CA LYS A 80 -30.78 -18.89 -15.48
C LYS A 80 -32.09 -19.68 -15.45
N ASP A 81 -32.02 -20.99 -15.55
CA ASP A 81 -33.19 -21.87 -15.47
C ASP A 81 -33.63 -22.11 -14.01
N ASP A 82 -32.72 -21.98 -13.04
CA ASP A 82 -32.97 -22.11 -11.59
C ASP A 82 -33.42 -20.78 -10.94
N ASP A 83 -32.95 -19.63 -11.45
CA ASP A 83 -33.42 -18.28 -11.08
C ASP A 83 -34.74 -17.91 -11.82
N GLY A 84 -35.74 -18.77 -11.70
CA GLY A 84 -37.10 -18.51 -12.18
C GLY A 84 -37.77 -17.35 -11.42
N ASP A 85 -38.14 -16.32 -12.19
CA ASP A 85 -38.85 -15.07 -11.81
C ASP A 85 -37.98 -13.90 -11.32
N GLY A 86 -37.39 -13.18 -12.28
CA GLY A 86 -36.80 -11.88 -12.04
C GLY A 86 -36.18 -11.28 -13.31
N SER A 87 -36.95 -10.43 -14.01
CA SER A 87 -36.47 -9.74 -15.20
C SER A 87 -35.20 -8.93 -14.91
N GLY A 88 -34.07 -9.35 -15.50
CA GLY A 88 -32.80 -8.63 -15.54
C GLY A 88 -32.23 -8.65 -16.97
N PRO A 89 -31.64 -7.55 -17.46
CA PRO A 89 -31.67 -7.21 -18.88
C PRO A 89 -30.65 -8.01 -19.70
N SER A 90 -31.14 -8.60 -20.80
CA SER A 90 -30.30 -9.14 -21.86
C SER A 90 -29.67 -7.98 -22.67
N PRO A 91 -28.34 -7.95 -22.91
CA PRO A 91 -27.71 -6.93 -23.73
C PRO A 91 -27.78 -7.35 -25.21
N SER A 92 -28.97 -7.28 -25.79
CA SER A 92 -29.16 -7.44 -27.24
C SER A 92 -30.24 -6.49 -27.75
N GLY A 93 -29.98 -5.19 -27.61
CA GLY A 93 -30.80 -4.15 -28.23
C GLY A 93 -30.49 -4.01 -29.72
N ARG A 94 -30.97 -4.93 -30.56
CA ARG A 94 -31.28 -4.62 -31.96
C ARG A 94 -32.74 -4.17 -31.98
N LYS A 95 -32.95 -2.85 -32.00
CA LYS A 95 -34.29 -2.27 -32.19
C LYS A 95 -34.57 -2.23 -33.69
N ASN A 96 -35.41 -3.14 -34.17
CA ASN A 96 -36.13 -2.96 -35.43
C ASN A 96 -37.31 -2.03 -35.15
N ALA A 97 -37.46 -0.99 -35.97
CA ALA A 97 -38.60 -0.08 -35.99
C ALA A 97 -39.38 -0.33 -37.28
N ASP A 98 -40.70 -0.47 -37.15
CA ASP A 98 -41.64 -0.61 -38.25
C ASP A 98 -41.80 0.69 -39.08
N PRO A 99 -42.29 0.60 -40.33
CA PRO A 99 -42.10 1.61 -41.36
C PRO A 99 -43.30 2.56 -41.48
N ALA A 100 -43.03 3.85 -41.70
CA ALA A 100 -44.02 4.80 -42.20
C ALA A 100 -43.38 5.85 -43.13
N ALA A 101 -43.88 5.83 -44.36
CA ALA A 101 -43.73 6.70 -45.54
C ALA A 101 -43.08 8.11 -45.45
N THR A 102 -42.11 8.32 -46.37
CA THR A 102 -41.99 9.37 -47.42
C THR A 102 -42.29 10.84 -47.04
N GLN A 103 -41.36 11.79 -47.13
CA GLN A 103 -40.86 12.46 -48.36
C GLN A 103 -39.59 13.30 -48.08
N PRO A 104 -38.81 13.69 -49.11
CA PRO A 104 -37.40 14.07 -49.03
C PRO A 104 -37.16 15.59 -49.05
N THR A 105 -36.08 16.05 -48.42
CA THR A 105 -35.45 17.33 -48.76
C THR A 105 -33.92 17.19 -48.78
N GLU A 106 -33.41 17.52 -49.95
CA GLU A 106 -32.03 17.52 -50.40
C GLU A 106 -31.35 18.83 -49.94
N ASN A 107 -30.22 18.75 -49.20
CA ASN A 107 -28.98 19.47 -49.49
C ASN A 107 -27.97 19.51 -48.32
N GLN A 108 -26.76 19.02 -48.65
CA GLN A 108 -25.43 19.38 -48.14
C GLN A 108 -24.79 18.64 -46.93
N PRO A 109 -23.45 18.46 -46.97
CA PRO A 109 -22.82 17.18 -46.63
C PRO A 109 -22.31 17.10 -45.20
N ALA A 110 -22.53 15.94 -44.59
CA ALA A 110 -21.99 15.57 -43.30
C ALA A 110 -20.46 15.37 -43.37
N ALA A 111 -19.72 16.21 -42.65
CA ALA A 111 -18.34 15.96 -42.26
C ALA A 111 -18.29 14.85 -41.20
N ALA A 112 -18.53 13.61 -41.62
CA ALA A 112 -18.15 12.43 -40.85
C ALA A 112 -16.69 12.10 -41.19
N ASN A 113 -15.76 12.63 -40.39
CA ASN A 113 -14.42 12.05 -40.30
C ASN A 113 -14.54 10.68 -39.62
N GLY A 114 -15.07 9.71 -40.37
CA GLY A 114 -14.90 8.29 -40.09
C GLY A 114 -13.42 7.98 -40.05
N LEU A 115 -13.02 7.16 -39.09
CA LEU A 115 -11.65 6.71 -38.89
C LEU A 115 -11.20 5.91 -40.12
N HIS A 116 -10.66 6.60 -41.11
CA HIS A 116 -10.03 5.99 -42.27
C HIS A 116 -8.72 5.36 -41.83
N LEU A 117 -8.74 4.06 -41.55
CA LEU A 117 -7.54 3.27 -41.32
C LEU A 117 -6.90 3.01 -42.69
N GLN A 118 -6.12 3.98 -43.20
CA GLN A 118 -5.24 3.75 -44.34
C GLN A 118 -4.16 2.76 -43.92
N LEU A 119 -4.37 1.50 -44.24
CA LEU A 119 -3.34 0.46 -44.20
C LEU A 119 -2.58 0.46 -45.54
N SER A 120 -2.15 1.65 -46.00
CA SER A 120 -1.40 1.83 -47.25
C SER A 120 -0.36 2.95 -47.13
N GLY A 121 0.34 2.98 -46.00
CA GLY A 121 1.56 3.76 -45.82
C GLY A 121 2.59 2.89 -45.13
N ALA A 122 3.80 2.80 -45.67
CA ALA A 122 4.91 2.08 -45.08
C ALA A 122 4.95 2.29 -43.56
N ALA A 123 5.01 1.19 -42.79
CA ALA A 123 5.00 1.24 -41.34
C ALA A 123 6.13 2.18 -40.86
N LEU A 124 5.75 3.38 -40.44
CA LEU A 124 6.68 4.39 -39.94
C LEU A 124 7.53 3.74 -38.85
N SER A 125 8.85 3.86 -38.97
CA SER A 125 9.75 3.21 -38.03
C SER A 125 9.46 3.73 -36.61
N ARG A 126 9.67 2.89 -35.59
CA ARG A 126 9.39 3.24 -34.19
C ARG A 126 10.05 4.57 -33.79
N GLN A 127 11.21 4.87 -34.35
CA GLN A 127 11.93 6.14 -34.15
C GLN A 127 11.16 7.32 -34.75
N GLN A 128 10.67 7.20 -35.99
CA GLN A 128 9.86 8.23 -36.64
C GLN A 128 8.55 8.52 -35.88
N LEU A 129 7.95 7.49 -35.27
CA LEU A 129 6.75 7.65 -34.44
C LEU A 129 7.04 8.40 -33.13
N LEU A 130 8.19 8.12 -32.51
CA LEU A 130 8.66 8.83 -31.31
C LEU A 130 8.99 10.28 -31.61
N ASP A 131 9.63 10.56 -32.74
CA ASP A 131 9.95 11.92 -33.16
C ASP A 131 8.70 12.72 -33.47
N ARG A 132 7.70 12.11 -34.12
CA ARG A 132 6.39 12.73 -34.35
C ARG A 132 5.66 13.03 -33.04
N LEU A 133 5.74 12.12 -32.06
CA LEU A 133 5.17 12.33 -30.73
C LEU A 133 5.88 13.48 -29.99
N HIS A 134 7.22 13.52 -30.02
CA HIS A 134 8.00 14.59 -29.40
C HIS A 134 7.66 15.95 -30.00
N LYS A 135 7.61 16.06 -31.33
CA LYS A 135 7.21 17.29 -32.03
C LYS A 135 5.80 17.74 -31.64
N LYS A 136 4.83 16.82 -31.59
CA LYS A 136 3.44 17.12 -31.18
C LYS A 136 3.32 17.58 -29.72
N VAL A 137 4.14 17.01 -28.83
CA VAL A 137 4.20 17.42 -27.41
C VAL A 137 4.83 18.80 -27.26
N GLU A 138 5.88 19.11 -28.01
CA GLU A 138 6.51 20.44 -28.02
C GLU A 138 5.58 21.50 -28.60
N GLU A 139 4.87 21.19 -29.68
CA GLU A 139 3.85 22.06 -30.24
C GLU A 139 2.73 22.34 -29.23
N ALA A 140 2.22 21.32 -28.53
CA ALA A 140 1.23 21.49 -27.47
C ALA A 140 1.76 22.33 -26.28
N ARG A 141 3.06 22.28 -25.99
CA ARG A 141 3.70 23.13 -24.97
C ARG A 141 3.84 24.58 -25.43
N ARG A 142 4.22 24.81 -26.69
CA ARG A 142 4.26 26.14 -27.31
C ARG A 142 2.87 26.77 -27.34
N ARG A 143 1.84 26.02 -27.75
CA ARG A 143 0.43 26.45 -27.73
C ARG A 143 -0.06 26.87 -26.34
N ARG A 144 0.52 26.29 -25.27
CA ARG A 144 0.18 26.62 -23.87
C ARG A 144 1.07 27.70 -23.25
N LYS A 145 2.00 28.29 -24.01
CA LYS A 145 3.01 29.27 -23.53
C LYS A 145 3.68 28.83 -22.21
N ALA A 146 3.96 27.53 -22.07
CA ALA A 146 4.63 27.03 -20.88
C ALA A 146 6.09 27.53 -20.86
N PRO A 147 6.56 28.17 -19.78
CA PRO A 147 7.90 28.71 -19.73
C PRO A 147 8.93 27.58 -19.83
N GLU A 148 9.93 27.74 -20.71
CA GLU A 148 10.92 26.71 -21.03
C GLU A 148 11.67 26.21 -19.77
N SER A 149 11.90 27.11 -18.80
CA SER A 149 12.53 26.77 -17.52
C SER A 149 11.76 25.74 -16.69
N THR A 150 10.42 25.69 -16.81
CA THR A 150 9.60 24.67 -16.12
C THR A 150 9.66 23.32 -16.83
N ALA A 151 9.81 23.32 -18.16
CA ALA A 151 9.98 22.10 -18.95
C ALA A 151 11.37 21.48 -18.74
N ALA A 152 12.42 22.30 -18.63
CA ALA A 152 13.78 21.85 -18.29
C ALA A 152 13.82 21.20 -16.90
N LYS A 153 13.28 21.88 -15.87
CA LYS A 153 13.18 21.33 -14.50
C LYS A 153 12.40 20.02 -14.45
N ALA A 154 11.32 19.88 -15.23
CA ALA A 154 10.56 18.64 -15.30
C ALA A 154 11.33 17.50 -16.01
N LYS A 155 12.15 17.81 -17.02
CA LYS A 155 13.04 16.83 -17.68
C LYS A 155 14.13 16.36 -16.72
N GLU A 156 14.79 17.29 -16.02
CA GLU A 156 15.83 16.98 -15.02
C GLU A 156 15.28 16.15 -13.86
N TRP A 157 14.10 16.51 -13.33
CA TRP A 157 13.43 15.72 -12.29
C TRP A 157 13.15 14.29 -12.76
N ARG A 158 12.68 14.12 -14.00
CA ARG A 158 12.40 12.79 -14.57
C ARG A 158 13.69 11.98 -14.77
N GLN A 159 14.77 12.60 -15.21
CA GLN A 159 16.08 11.93 -15.35
C GLN A 159 16.62 11.50 -13.98
N ASN A 160 16.59 12.37 -12.98
CA ASN A 160 17.02 12.03 -11.61
C ASN A 160 16.16 10.93 -10.98
N ALA A 161 14.84 10.95 -11.21
CA ALA A 161 13.94 9.90 -10.76
C ALA A 161 14.22 8.54 -11.44
N LEU A 162 14.53 8.54 -12.74
CA LEU A 162 14.92 7.34 -13.48
C LEU A 162 16.26 6.78 -12.98
N GLN A 163 17.26 7.64 -12.77
CA GLN A 163 18.56 7.24 -12.22
C GLN A 163 18.43 6.65 -10.80
N GLY A 164 17.58 7.25 -9.94
CA GLY A 164 17.30 6.72 -8.61
C GLY A 164 16.66 5.32 -8.64
N ASN A 165 15.73 5.09 -9.57
CA ASN A 165 15.08 3.78 -9.74
C ASN A 165 16.04 2.72 -10.32
N VAL A 166 16.92 3.10 -11.25
CA VAL A 166 17.94 2.21 -11.80
C VAL A 166 18.98 1.83 -10.73
N ALA A 167 19.44 2.81 -9.93
CA ALA A 167 20.34 2.55 -8.81
C ALA A 167 19.72 1.67 -7.74
N ALA A 168 18.43 1.86 -7.41
CA ALA A 168 17.69 1.00 -6.50
C ALA A 168 17.57 -0.44 -7.02
N LYS A 169 17.30 -0.60 -8.33
CA LYS A 169 17.21 -1.92 -8.98
C LYS A 169 18.57 -2.63 -9.02
N GLN A 170 19.66 -1.91 -9.33
CA GLN A 170 21.02 -2.46 -9.26
C GLN A 170 21.39 -2.88 -7.83
N LYS A 171 21.03 -2.08 -6.81
CA LYS A 171 21.26 -2.41 -5.40
C LYS A 171 20.48 -3.66 -4.96
N GLN A 172 19.22 -3.80 -5.39
CA GLN A 172 18.43 -5.03 -5.16
C GLN A 172 19.08 -6.24 -5.83
N GLN A 173 19.51 -6.10 -7.09
CA GLN A 173 20.19 -7.18 -7.80
C GLN A 173 21.48 -7.59 -7.09
N ARG A 174 22.32 -6.64 -6.66
CA ARG A 174 23.54 -6.92 -5.87
C ARG A 174 23.25 -7.63 -4.54
N GLN A 175 22.14 -7.30 -3.88
CA GLN A 175 21.70 -7.99 -2.66
C GLN A 175 21.25 -9.43 -2.93
N LEU A 176 20.56 -9.68 -4.05
CA LEU A 176 20.15 -11.02 -4.45
C LEU A 176 21.34 -11.91 -4.84
N LEU A 177 22.32 -11.37 -5.58
CA LEU A 177 23.57 -12.06 -5.91
C LEU A 177 24.46 -12.31 -4.68
N ALA A 178 24.51 -11.38 -3.72
CA ALA A 178 25.23 -11.57 -2.47
C ALA A 178 24.55 -12.60 -1.54
N GLY A 179 23.22 -12.77 -1.65
CA GLY A 179 22.45 -13.78 -0.93
C GLY A 179 22.66 -15.19 -1.46
N THR A 180 22.90 -15.35 -2.76
CA THR A 180 23.18 -16.65 -3.41
C THR A 180 24.62 -17.12 -3.18
N LYS A 181 25.60 -16.20 -3.13
CA LYS A 181 27.01 -16.54 -2.85
C LYS A 181 27.30 -17.02 -1.42
N ARG A 182 26.33 -16.95 -0.51
CA ARG A 182 26.43 -17.49 0.86
C ARG A 182 25.75 -18.86 1.04
N LYS A 183 25.19 -19.45 -0.02
CA LYS A 183 24.44 -20.71 0.03
C LYS A 183 24.87 -21.76 -1.02
N GLY A 184 25.97 -21.52 -1.75
CA GLY A 184 26.51 -22.46 -2.74
C GLY A 184 27.98 -22.73 -2.44
N GLY A 185 28.24 -23.72 -1.59
CA GLY A 185 29.58 -24.14 -1.21
C GLY A 185 29.52 -25.27 -0.20
N ALA A 186 29.03 -26.44 -0.62
CA ALA A 186 29.48 -27.78 -0.22
C ALA A 186 28.43 -28.85 -0.56
N ALA A 187 28.91 -29.85 -1.32
CA ALA A 187 28.55 -31.27 -1.32
C ALA A 187 27.31 -31.79 -2.09
N GLU A 188 27.65 -32.71 -3.00
CA GLU A 188 26.86 -33.71 -3.71
C GLU A 188 26.18 -34.72 -2.76
N GLU A 189 25.12 -35.34 -3.27
CA GLU A 189 24.52 -36.66 -2.91
C GLU A 189 25.58 -37.80 -2.90
N PRO A 190 25.37 -39.03 -2.33
CA PRO A 190 24.08 -39.74 -2.23
C PRO A 190 23.82 -40.66 -1.00
N ALA A 191 22.62 -41.27 -1.01
CA ALA A 191 22.20 -42.56 -0.42
C ALA A 191 21.89 -42.60 1.10
N ALA A 192 21.05 -43.45 1.69
CA ALA A 192 19.92 -44.32 1.34
C ALA A 192 19.47 -44.99 2.68
N GLY A 193 18.17 -45.23 2.91
CA GLY A 193 17.62 -46.04 4.02
C GLY A 193 17.74 -45.42 5.43
N SER A 194 16.89 -45.66 6.43
CA SER A 194 15.88 -46.69 6.67
C SER A 194 15.01 -46.28 7.87
N ASP A 195 13.72 -46.60 7.79
CA ASP A 195 12.83 -47.10 8.85
C ASP A 195 12.50 -46.30 10.14
N THR A 196 11.19 -46.08 10.29
CA THR A 196 10.39 -45.85 11.53
C THR A 196 10.27 -47.23 12.26
N PRO A 197 9.79 -47.44 13.52
CA PRO A 197 8.80 -46.65 14.26
C PRO A 197 8.83 -46.67 15.82
N GLY A 198 7.93 -45.88 16.42
CA GLY A 198 7.17 -46.30 17.61
C GLY A 198 7.59 -45.74 18.98
N GLY A 199 6.60 -45.30 19.76
CA GLY A 199 6.73 -45.20 21.22
C GLY A 199 5.96 -44.07 21.89
N ASP A 200 4.65 -44.25 22.07
CA ASP A 200 3.82 -43.50 23.00
C ASP A 200 4.36 -43.55 24.44
N LYS A 201 4.18 -42.46 25.21
CA LYS A 201 3.47 -42.43 26.52
C LYS A 201 3.68 -41.12 27.28
N HIS A 202 2.61 -40.33 27.30
CA HIS A 202 1.96 -39.74 28.47
C HIS A 202 2.75 -39.72 29.82
N THR A 203 3.17 -38.55 30.29
CA THR A 203 3.20 -38.24 31.73
C THR A 203 2.80 -36.79 32.01
N LYS A 204 1.94 -36.68 33.01
CA LYS A 204 1.19 -35.54 33.53
C LYS A 204 2.00 -34.88 34.63
N LEU A 205 2.35 -33.60 34.54
CA LEU A 205 2.73 -32.82 35.73
C LEU A 205 2.23 -31.37 35.69
N LEU A 206 1.71 -31.01 36.86
CA LEU A 206 1.02 -29.80 37.25
C LEU A 206 1.97 -28.60 37.44
N ALA A 207 1.34 -27.42 37.44
CA ALA A 207 1.70 -26.21 38.17
C ALA A 207 2.97 -25.45 37.75
N LYS A 208 2.79 -24.17 37.35
CA LYS A 208 2.82 -23.02 38.27
C LYS A 208 2.67 -21.72 37.47
N LYS A 209 1.47 -21.14 37.53
CA LYS A 209 1.13 -19.81 37.00
C LYS A 209 1.76 -18.77 37.93
N VAL A 210 2.96 -18.28 37.60
CA VAL A 210 3.53 -17.09 38.25
C VAL A 210 3.06 -15.86 37.49
N ARG A 211 2.13 -15.18 38.15
CA ARG A 211 1.68 -13.81 37.94
C ARG A 211 2.91 -12.90 37.84
N ARG A 212 3.14 -12.32 36.66
CA ARG A 212 4.15 -11.27 36.47
C ARG A 212 3.43 -9.93 36.66
N GLU A 213 3.65 -9.34 37.82
CA GLU A 213 3.34 -7.95 38.09
C GLU A 213 4.44 -7.11 37.44
N ASP A 214 4.10 -6.40 36.37
CA ASP A 214 4.96 -5.34 35.85
C ASP A 214 4.26 -4.00 36.10
N HIS A 215 5.00 -3.17 36.83
CA HIS A 215 4.67 -1.82 37.24
C HIS A 215 4.56 -0.91 36.01
N GLY A 216 3.43 -0.21 35.88
CA GLY A 216 3.19 0.82 34.88
C GLY A 216 2.75 2.10 35.57
N GLY A 217 3.61 3.11 35.54
CA GLY A 217 3.55 4.32 36.34
C GLY A 217 2.22 5.09 36.29
N ALA A 218 1.83 5.57 37.47
CA ALA A 218 0.86 6.64 37.64
C ALA A 218 1.41 7.92 37.01
N SER A 219 0.80 8.33 35.90
CA SER A 219 0.84 9.71 35.40
C SER A 219 -0.60 10.14 35.25
N SER A 220 -0.96 11.12 36.06
CA SER A 220 -2.21 11.87 36.09
C SER A 220 -2.57 12.48 34.73
N GLY A 221 -3.87 12.47 34.39
CA GLY A 221 -4.46 13.37 33.40
C GLY A 221 -5.26 12.70 32.28
N GLU A 222 -6.58 12.87 32.33
CA GLU A 222 -7.61 12.63 31.30
C GLU A 222 -8.05 11.18 31.07
N GLU A 223 -9.28 10.90 31.52
CA GLU A 223 -10.04 9.68 31.25
C GLU A 223 -10.40 9.59 29.75
N GLN A 224 -9.49 8.99 28.98
CA GLN A 224 -9.82 8.39 27.70
C GLN A 224 -10.49 7.04 27.98
N PRO A 225 -11.68 6.72 27.43
CA PRO A 225 -12.25 5.39 27.56
C PRO A 225 -11.28 4.36 26.94
N ASP A 226 -10.77 3.47 27.79
CA ASP A 226 -9.82 2.42 27.44
C ASP A 226 -10.54 1.32 26.62
N PHE A 227 -10.62 1.51 25.31
CA PHE A 227 -11.17 0.51 24.39
C PHE A 227 -10.20 -0.68 24.30
N LYS A 228 -10.39 -1.65 25.18
CA LYS A 228 -9.75 -2.97 25.08
C LYS A 228 -10.45 -3.77 24.00
N PHE A 229 -9.83 -3.86 22.83
CA PHE A 229 -10.27 -4.81 21.81
C PHE A 229 -10.04 -6.23 22.33
N ALA A 230 -11.10 -7.04 22.36
CA ALA A 230 -10.99 -8.46 22.67
C ALA A 230 -9.94 -9.09 21.75
N ARG A 231 -8.86 -9.61 22.33
CA ARG A 231 -7.86 -10.36 21.58
C ARG A 231 -8.45 -11.74 21.31
N ILE A 232 -9.05 -11.89 20.13
CA ILE A 232 -9.58 -13.18 19.67
C ILE A 232 -8.39 -14.12 19.52
N GLU A 233 -8.25 -15.06 20.45
CA GLU A 233 -7.39 -16.23 20.32
C GLU A 233 -8.16 -17.26 19.50
N PHE A 234 -7.75 -17.44 18.24
CA PHE A 234 -8.28 -18.52 17.40
C PHE A 234 -7.63 -19.81 17.88
N GLU A 235 -8.46 -20.74 18.35
CA GLU A 235 -8.06 -22.07 18.84
C GLU A 235 -7.39 -22.92 17.75
N ASP A 236 -7.74 -22.69 16.47
CA ASP A 236 -7.12 -23.33 15.31
C ASP A 236 -6.56 -22.29 14.34
N GLY A 237 -5.38 -21.78 14.64
CA GLY A 237 -4.73 -20.77 13.81
C GLY A 237 -3.29 -20.50 14.23
N GLY A 238 -2.48 -21.55 14.17
CA GLY A 238 -1.05 -21.56 14.46
C GLY A 238 -0.36 -20.26 14.06
N ARG A 239 -0.06 -19.43 15.07
CA ARG A 239 1.17 -18.63 14.98
C ARG A 239 2.30 -19.65 14.93
N HIS A 240 2.78 -19.95 13.72
CA HIS A 240 4.12 -20.51 13.52
C HIS A 240 5.21 -19.52 13.97
N GLY A 241 5.10 -18.96 15.17
CA GLY A 241 6.26 -18.60 15.94
C GLY A 241 6.69 -19.90 16.59
N LYS A 242 7.72 -20.53 16.03
CA LYS A 242 8.45 -21.64 16.66
C LYS A 242 8.35 -21.50 18.17
N HIS A 243 7.97 -22.59 18.87
CA HIS A 243 8.09 -22.72 20.32
C HIS A 243 9.27 -21.90 20.79
N ALA A 244 9.08 -21.09 21.84
CA ALA A 244 10.09 -20.21 22.41
C ALA A 244 11.38 -20.99 22.71
N ALA A 245 12.19 -21.24 21.69
CA ALA A 245 13.50 -21.83 21.80
C ALA A 245 14.22 -20.89 22.75
N ALA A 246 14.62 -21.44 23.90
CA ALA A 246 15.12 -20.73 25.07
C ALA A 246 15.78 -19.43 24.62
N ARG A 247 15.10 -18.30 24.86
CA ARG A 247 15.60 -17.01 24.40
C ARG A 247 17.00 -16.87 24.97
N LYS A 248 17.98 -16.71 24.07
CA LYS A 248 19.37 -16.55 24.46
C LYS A 248 19.45 -15.48 25.57
N PRO A 249 20.22 -15.71 26.63
CA PRO A 249 20.34 -14.75 27.71
C PRO A 249 20.73 -13.39 27.14
N PRO A 250 20.21 -12.29 27.70
CA PRO A 250 20.56 -10.95 27.23
C PRO A 250 22.07 -10.76 27.29
N LYS A 251 22.63 -10.09 26.29
CA LYS A 251 24.09 -9.90 26.13
C LYS A 251 24.75 -9.21 27.33
N GLN A 252 23.99 -8.43 28.10
CA GLN A 252 24.44 -7.82 29.35
C GLN A 252 24.69 -8.87 30.45
N LEU A 253 23.82 -9.88 30.57
CA LEU A 253 24.03 -10.98 31.52
C LEU A 253 25.19 -11.87 31.07
N LEU A 254 25.31 -12.14 29.77
CA LEU A 254 26.47 -12.86 29.22
C LEU A 254 27.78 -12.12 29.53
N LEU A 255 27.81 -10.80 29.39
CA LEU A 255 29.01 -10.01 29.71
C LEU A 255 29.38 -10.13 31.20
N LYS A 256 28.39 -10.05 32.09
CA LYS A 256 28.61 -10.24 33.54
C LYS A 256 29.10 -11.64 33.88
N GLN A 257 28.54 -12.68 33.25
CA GLN A 257 28.96 -14.06 33.45
C GLN A 257 30.40 -14.29 32.98
N VAL A 258 30.77 -13.71 31.83
CA VAL A 258 32.14 -13.75 31.31
C VAL A 258 33.12 -13.02 32.22
N GLU A 259 32.74 -11.83 32.71
CA GLU A 259 33.57 -11.05 33.64
C GLU A 259 33.73 -11.77 34.99
N ALA A 260 32.67 -12.38 35.52
CA ALA A 260 32.72 -13.17 36.75
C ALA A 260 33.63 -14.40 36.59
N LYS A 261 33.45 -15.19 35.51
CA LYS A 261 34.33 -16.33 35.22
C LYS A 261 35.79 -15.91 35.05
N LYS A 262 36.04 -14.76 34.41
CA LYS A 262 37.40 -14.22 34.26
C LYS A 262 38.00 -13.85 35.62
N ALA A 263 37.23 -13.17 36.47
CA ALA A 263 37.66 -12.82 37.82
C ALA A 263 37.89 -14.05 38.72
N GLU A 264 37.05 -15.09 38.61
CA GLU A 264 37.22 -16.37 39.31
C GLU A 264 38.51 -17.08 38.88
N LEU A 265 38.81 -17.08 37.58
CA LEU A 265 40.07 -17.65 37.06
C LEU A 265 41.28 -16.84 37.53
N GLU A 266 41.21 -15.50 37.47
CA GLU A 266 42.26 -14.59 37.95
C GLU A 266 42.51 -14.74 39.46
N ALA A 267 41.46 -14.95 40.28
CA ALA A 267 41.62 -15.15 41.72
C ALA A 267 42.29 -16.48 42.09
N LEU A 268 42.20 -17.48 41.20
CA LEU A 268 42.80 -18.81 41.36
C LEU A 268 44.10 -18.96 40.55
N GLU A 269 44.57 -17.89 39.90
CA GLU A 269 45.83 -17.90 39.15
C GLU A 269 47.00 -18.26 40.07
N GLY A 270 47.81 -19.22 39.64
CA GLY A 270 48.96 -19.73 40.39
C GLY A 270 48.71 -21.04 41.14
N THR A 271 47.45 -21.42 41.37
CA THR A 271 47.09 -22.74 41.93
C THR A 271 46.93 -23.80 40.83
N GLU A 272 47.22 -25.07 41.14
CA GLU A 272 46.94 -26.18 40.21
C GLU A 272 45.44 -26.30 39.91
N GLU A 273 44.60 -26.00 40.90
CA GLU A 273 43.15 -25.97 40.75
C GLU A 273 42.67 -24.90 39.76
N GLY A 274 43.31 -23.73 39.73
CA GLY A 274 43.00 -22.67 38.75
C GLY A 274 43.31 -23.10 37.32
N LYS A 275 44.44 -23.79 37.11
CA LYS A 275 44.81 -24.36 35.81
C LYS A 275 43.84 -25.46 35.38
N ALA A 276 43.45 -26.35 36.30
CA ALA A 276 42.47 -27.39 36.02
C ALA A 276 41.10 -26.81 35.65
N LYS A 277 40.59 -25.82 36.40
CA LYS A 277 39.32 -25.12 36.10
C LYS A 277 39.35 -24.38 34.77
N ALA A 278 40.46 -23.74 34.43
CA ALA A 278 40.63 -23.09 33.13
C ALA A 278 40.60 -24.11 31.97
N GLN A 279 41.30 -25.25 32.13
CA GLN A 279 41.28 -26.34 31.16
C GLN A 279 39.88 -26.94 31.03
N GLU A 280 39.22 -27.28 32.13
CA GLU A 280 37.84 -27.77 32.11
C GLU A 280 36.88 -26.80 31.40
N GLY A 281 36.98 -25.51 31.69
CA GLY A 281 36.20 -24.48 31.04
C GLY A 281 36.46 -24.43 29.53
N ALA A 282 37.72 -24.53 29.12
CA ALA A 282 38.12 -24.56 27.71
C ALA A 282 37.59 -25.82 26.99
N TRP A 283 37.69 -27.00 27.61
CA TRP A 283 37.16 -28.25 27.08
C TRP A 283 35.63 -28.23 26.97
N LYS A 284 34.93 -27.78 28.02
CA LYS A 284 33.47 -27.60 28.00
C LYS A 284 33.04 -26.67 26.87
N ALA A 285 33.74 -25.55 26.68
CA ALA A 285 33.46 -24.62 25.58
C ALA A 285 33.79 -25.21 24.20
N ALA A 286 34.85 -26.01 24.07
CA ALA A 286 35.19 -26.70 22.82
C ALA A 286 34.14 -27.76 22.45
N ILE A 287 33.69 -28.55 23.42
CA ILE A 287 32.61 -29.54 23.24
C ILE A 287 31.31 -28.85 22.83
N ALA A 288 30.92 -27.77 23.51
CA ALA A 288 29.72 -27.01 23.14
C ALA A 288 29.80 -26.43 21.73
N ARG A 289 30.96 -25.91 21.31
CA ARG A 289 31.17 -25.44 19.92
C ARG A 289 31.10 -26.59 18.92
N ALA A 290 31.69 -27.75 19.24
CA ALA A 290 31.63 -28.95 18.40
C ALA A 290 30.20 -29.49 18.26
N ALA A 291 29.40 -29.41 19.33
CA ALA A 291 27.97 -29.72 19.34
C ALA A 291 27.11 -28.73 18.53
N GLY A 292 27.71 -27.64 18.02
CA GLY A 292 27.02 -26.62 17.22
C GLY A 292 26.42 -25.48 18.03
N GLU A 293 26.67 -25.41 19.34
CA GLU A 293 26.20 -24.31 20.17
C GLU A 293 27.01 -23.03 19.92
N LYS A 294 26.30 -21.90 19.83
CA LYS A 294 26.92 -20.57 19.62
C LYS A 294 27.41 -19.99 20.94
N VAL A 295 28.59 -20.42 21.36
CA VAL A 295 29.30 -19.94 22.56
C VAL A 295 29.71 -18.47 22.41
N LEU A 296 29.34 -17.62 23.38
CA LEU A 296 29.48 -16.16 23.34
C LEU A 296 30.29 -15.66 24.55
N ASP A 297 31.56 -16.04 24.62
CA ASP A 297 32.38 -15.84 25.82
C ASP A 297 33.36 -14.64 25.74
N ASP A 298 33.45 -13.95 24.60
CA ASP A 298 34.42 -12.85 24.43
C ASP A 298 33.91 -11.52 25.02
N PRO A 299 34.54 -10.95 26.08
CA PRO A 299 34.06 -9.72 26.72
C PRO A 299 34.18 -8.51 25.79
N LYS A 300 35.26 -8.42 25.00
CA LYS A 300 35.48 -7.34 24.02
C LYS A 300 34.39 -7.36 22.94
N LEU A 301 33.98 -8.53 22.47
CA LEU A 301 32.99 -8.68 21.40
C LEU A 301 31.57 -8.38 21.90
N LEU A 302 31.24 -8.84 23.12
CA LEU A 302 29.98 -8.52 23.80
C LEU A 302 29.83 -7.01 24.02
N ARG A 303 30.86 -6.33 24.53
CA ARG A 303 30.87 -4.86 24.67
C ARG A 303 30.66 -4.14 23.34
N ARG A 304 31.34 -4.57 22.27
CA ARG A 304 31.14 -4.00 20.91
C ARG A 304 29.72 -4.23 20.41
N SER A 305 29.14 -5.41 20.65
CA SER A 305 27.76 -5.70 20.27
C SER A 305 26.77 -4.81 20.99
N LEU A 306 26.93 -4.63 22.31
CA LEU A 306 26.07 -3.74 23.11
C LEU A 306 26.16 -2.29 22.62
N LYS A 307 27.36 -1.79 22.31
CA LYS A 307 27.56 -0.46 21.73
C LYS A 307 26.90 -0.30 20.34
N ARG A 308 26.90 -1.35 19.50
CA ARG A 308 26.20 -1.31 18.21
C ARG A 308 24.68 -1.28 18.39
N GLU A 309 24.17 -2.07 19.34
CA GLU A 309 22.74 -2.09 19.66
C GLU A 309 22.25 -0.77 20.25
N SER A 310 23.01 -0.14 21.15
CA SER A 310 22.65 1.18 21.69
C SER A 310 22.60 2.24 20.58
N LYS A 311 23.64 2.32 19.73
CA LYS A 311 23.67 3.24 18.59
C LYS A 311 22.53 2.98 17.59
N LEU A 312 22.17 1.71 17.37
CA LEU A 312 21.05 1.36 16.51
C LEU A 312 19.72 1.84 17.12
N ARG A 313 19.53 1.62 18.43
CA ARG A 313 18.35 2.11 19.17
C ARG A 313 18.26 3.63 19.13
N GLU A 314 19.36 4.35 19.33
CA GLU A 314 19.43 5.81 19.22
C GLU A 314 19.08 6.31 17.80
N LYS A 315 19.59 5.64 16.75
CA LYS A 315 19.23 5.98 15.37
C LYS A 315 17.74 5.77 15.12
N HIS A 316 17.18 4.66 15.63
CA HIS A 316 15.76 4.37 15.49
C HIS A 316 14.89 5.33 16.30
N SER A 317 15.29 5.72 17.51
CA SER A 317 14.55 6.67 18.34
C SER A 317 14.54 8.06 17.70
N LYS A 318 15.69 8.54 17.19
CA LYS A 318 15.79 9.81 16.45
C LYS A 318 14.92 9.79 15.19
N ALA A 319 15.04 8.75 14.37
CA ALA A 319 14.22 8.61 13.16
C ALA A 319 12.72 8.52 13.48
N TRP A 320 12.34 7.96 14.62
CA TRP A 320 10.95 7.95 15.08
C TRP A 320 10.49 9.34 15.53
N GLN A 321 11.30 10.04 16.31
CA GLN A 321 11.02 11.42 16.73
C GLN A 321 10.86 12.35 15.53
N GLU A 322 11.72 12.25 14.52
CA GLU A 322 11.62 13.01 13.26
C GLU A 322 10.29 12.70 12.52
N ARG A 323 9.87 11.44 12.47
CA ARG A 323 8.58 11.06 11.87
C ARG A 323 7.39 11.64 12.64
N VAL A 324 7.45 11.64 13.97
CA VAL A 324 6.40 12.22 14.80
C VAL A 324 6.37 13.74 14.64
N ALA A 325 7.52 14.40 14.64
CA ALA A 325 7.64 15.84 14.44
C ALA A 325 7.09 16.27 13.08
N THR A 326 7.50 15.60 12.00
CA THR A 326 6.98 15.87 10.64
C THR A 326 5.48 15.62 10.53
N GLN A 327 4.96 14.59 11.21
CA GLN A 327 3.53 14.36 11.28
C GLN A 327 2.81 15.51 12.00
N GLN A 328 3.31 15.93 13.16
CA GLN A 328 2.75 17.03 13.94
C GLN A 328 2.80 18.35 13.17
N GLU A 329 3.92 18.67 12.51
CA GLU A 329 4.06 19.84 11.66
C GLU A 329 3.05 19.82 10.51
N SER A 330 2.88 18.68 9.84
CA SER A 330 1.90 18.54 8.76
C SER A 330 0.45 18.72 9.27
N GLN A 331 0.15 18.28 10.48
CA GLN A 331 -1.15 18.48 11.12
C GLN A 331 -1.34 19.94 11.50
N ALA A 332 -0.36 20.56 12.15
CA ALA A 332 -0.37 21.96 12.54
C ALA A 332 -0.51 22.88 11.31
N ALA A 333 0.23 22.63 10.24
CA ALA A 333 0.13 23.39 8.99
C ALA A 333 -1.27 23.30 8.36
N ARG A 334 -1.90 22.12 8.38
CA ARG A 334 -3.28 21.94 7.90
C ARG A 334 -4.28 22.68 8.78
N GLN A 335 -4.10 22.63 10.11
CA GLN A 335 -4.93 23.35 11.05
C GLN A 335 -4.76 24.87 10.91
N ALA A 336 -3.53 25.37 10.74
CA ALA A 336 -3.23 26.77 10.51
C ALA A 336 -3.90 27.28 9.22
N LYS A 337 -3.74 26.57 8.09
CA LYS A 337 -4.44 26.89 6.83
C LYS A 337 -5.96 26.90 6.99
N ARG A 338 -6.52 26.00 7.80
CA ARG A 338 -7.97 26.01 8.09
C ARG A 338 -8.36 27.24 8.90
N LYS A 339 -7.60 27.60 9.94
CA LYS A 339 -7.83 28.80 10.75
C LYS A 339 -7.75 30.07 9.92
N GLU A 340 -6.74 30.18 9.06
CA GLU A 340 -6.57 31.30 8.12
C GLU A 340 -7.76 31.41 7.15
N ASN A 341 -8.15 30.32 6.50
CA ASN A 341 -9.32 30.32 5.61
C ASN A 341 -10.62 30.68 6.34
N LEU A 342 -10.80 30.24 7.59
CA LEU A 342 -11.95 30.63 8.40
C LEU A 342 -11.89 32.11 8.81
N ALA A 343 -10.72 32.63 9.14
CA ALA A 343 -10.51 34.05 9.44
C ALA A 343 -10.78 34.92 8.20
N ALA A 344 -10.27 34.54 7.03
CA ALA A 344 -10.56 35.21 5.76
C ALA A 344 -12.07 35.20 5.43
N ARG A 345 -12.76 34.07 5.67
CA ARG A 345 -14.23 33.99 5.54
C ARG A 345 -14.97 34.89 6.55
N ARG A 346 -14.43 35.08 7.76
CA ARG A 346 -14.99 36.01 8.74
C ARG A 346 -14.78 37.46 8.28
N GLN A 347 -13.58 37.80 7.80
CA GLN A 347 -13.28 39.16 7.33
C GLN A 347 -14.10 39.54 6.11
N THR A 348 -14.15 38.68 5.08
CA THR A 348 -15.01 38.93 3.91
C THR A 348 -16.49 39.14 4.27
N LYS A 349 -17.02 38.46 5.31
CA LYS A 349 -18.37 38.73 5.82
C LYS A 349 -18.48 40.10 6.49
N LEU A 350 -17.46 40.53 7.24
CA LEU A 350 -17.41 41.86 7.85
C LEU A 350 -17.28 42.95 6.79
N ASP A 351 -16.43 42.77 5.80
CA ASP A 351 -16.21 43.71 4.70
C ASP A 351 -17.47 43.83 3.84
N ASN A 352 -18.15 42.73 3.51
CA ASN A 352 -19.44 42.77 2.84
C ASN A 352 -20.52 43.51 3.66
N LYS A 353 -20.49 43.39 4.99
CA LYS A 353 -21.39 44.17 5.87
C LYS A 353 -21.02 45.66 5.89
N LYS A 354 -19.73 46.01 5.84
CA LYS A 354 -19.26 47.39 5.75
C LYS A 354 -19.63 48.00 4.38
N ALA A 355 -19.30 47.33 3.29
CA ALA A 355 -19.65 47.74 1.93
C ALA A 355 -21.17 47.90 1.72
N LYS A 356 -22.00 47.03 2.32
CA LYS A 356 -23.47 47.22 2.30
C LYS A 356 -23.91 48.46 3.08
N ARG A 357 -23.27 48.77 4.22
CA ARG A 357 -23.55 49.99 5.00
C ARG A 357 -23.12 51.24 4.24
N GLU A 358 -21.92 51.24 3.68
CA GLU A 358 -21.41 52.33 2.85
C GLU A 358 -22.26 52.52 1.60
N LYS A 359 -22.61 51.46 0.86
CA LYS A 359 -23.52 51.57 -0.29
C LYS A 359 -24.92 52.09 0.09
N LYS A 360 -25.42 51.81 1.30
CA LYS A 360 -26.67 52.41 1.79
C LYS A 360 -26.49 53.89 2.13
N LEU A 361 -25.34 54.27 2.68
CA LEU A 361 -24.99 55.66 3.00
C LEU A 361 -24.70 56.49 1.74
N LEU A 362 -24.15 55.88 0.69
CA LEU A 362 -23.80 56.48 -0.60
C LEU A 362 -24.89 56.28 -1.67
N ARG A 363 -25.99 55.60 -1.34
CA ARG A 363 -27.12 55.45 -2.27
C ARG A 363 -27.74 56.83 -2.48
N PRO A 364 -27.82 57.34 -3.72
CA PRO A 364 -28.51 58.59 -3.99
C PRO A 364 -29.98 58.39 -3.61
N GLY A 365 -30.43 59.07 -2.55
CA GLY A 365 -31.86 59.21 -2.28
C GLY A 365 -32.50 60.19 -3.25
N PHE A 366 -33.82 60.32 -3.16
CA PHE A 366 -34.63 61.32 -3.87
C PHE A 366 -34.16 62.76 -3.60
N GLU A 367 -33.45 62.98 -2.51
CA GLU A 367 -32.65 64.17 -2.26
C GLU A 367 -31.18 63.76 -2.37
N GLY A 368 -30.53 64.10 -3.49
CA GLY A 368 -29.10 63.85 -3.68
C GLY A 368 -28.28 64.36 -2.50
N ARG A 369 -27.21 63.63 -2.17
CA ARG A 369 -26.26 63.92 -1.09
C ARG A 369 -25.90 65.42 -1.13
N LYS A 370 -26.45 66.24 -0.22
CA LYS A 370 -26.08 67.65 -0.05
C LYS A 370 -24.60 67.71 0.36
N GLU A 371 -23.73 67.86 -0.63
CA GLU A 371 -22.29 68.01 -0.42
C GLU A 371 -21.90 69.46 -0.06
N GLY A 372 -22.85 70.34 0.29
CA GLY A 372 -22.49 71.73 0.58
C GLY A 372 -23.56 72.68 1.11
N PHE A 373 -24.54 72.26 1.93
CA PHE A 373 -25.50 73.24 2.48
C PHE A 373 -25.09 73.88 3.82
N ILE A 374 -23.91 73.58 4.37
CA ILE A 374 -23.45 74.25 5.60
C ILE A 374 -21.97 74.63 5.47
N SER A 375 -21.67 75.53 4.54
CA SER A 375 -20.55 76.48 4.64
C SER A 375 -20.44 77.22 3.31
N THR A 376 -20.96 78.45 3.23
CA THR A 376 -20.18 79.68 2.95
C THR A 376 -21.12 80.86 2.67
N GLY A 377 -20.89 81.97 3.39
CA GLY A 377 -21.40 83.31 3.10
C GLY A 377 -22.72 83.61 3.82
N GLY A 378 -22.84 84.57 4.72
CA GLY A 378 -22.00 85.72 5.02
C GLY A 378 -22.95 86.88 5.33
N GLY A 379 -22.68 87.57 6.44
CA GLY A 379 -23.10 88.96 6.63
C GLY A 379 -24.52 89.20 7.16
N GLY A 380 -24.55 89.87 8.31
CA GLY A 380 -25.42 91.03 8.46
C GLY A 380 -26.55 90.90 9.47
N GLY A 381 -26.39 91.64 10.56
CA GLY A 381 -27.48 92.47 11.05
C GLY A 381 -28.08 92.09 12.40
N GLY A 382 -27.76 92.92 13.40
CA GLY A 382 -28.83 93.63 14.08
C GLY A 382 -29.23 93.15 15.47
N ALA A 383 -28.68 93.85 16.47
CA ALA A 383 -29.40 94.50 17.56
C ALA A 383 -30.29 93.65 18.49
N LYS A 384 -29.97 93.65 19.79
CA LYS A 384 -30.43 94.68 20.72
C LYS A 384 -29.69 94.58 22.06
#